data_AF-A0A0P0A0L3-F1
#
_entry.id   AF-A0A0P0A0L3-F1
#
_cell.length_a   1.000
_cell.length_b   1.000
_cell.length_c   1.000
_cell.angle_alpha   90.00
_cell.angle_beta   90.00
_cell.angle_gamma   90.00
#
_symmetry.space_group_name_H-M   'P 1'
#
loop_
_entity.id
_entity.type
_entity.pdbx_description
1 polymer ?
#
loop_
_entity_poly.entity_id
_entity_poly.type
_entity_poly.pdbx_seq_one_letter_code
_entity_poly.pdbx_strand_id
1 'polypeptide(L)'
;MKRLLLGTASAFMLSGMAASAQTTIELQRFFGACDAEYGDVTDVSAAVGECGIITALVNAFEAQNPDIDVNVTTVEWPGYDQLNAQLASRAAPDVVSMHY
;
A
#
# COMPACT_ATOMS: atom_id res chain seq x y z
N MET A 1 33.59 -45.31 -36.65
CA MET A 1 32.53 -44.38 -37.09
C MET A 1 31.54 -44.19 -35.95
N LYS A 2 31.46 -42.95 -35.45
CA LYS A 2 30.63 -42.44 -34.36
C LYS A 2 29.14 -42.58 -34.68
N ARG A 3 28.32 -43.16 -33.78
CA ARG A 3 26.91 -42.79 -33.56
C ARG A 3 26.49 -43.10 -32.12
N LEU A 4 26.92 -42.25 -31.19
CA LEU A 4 26.22 -42.01 -29.92
C LEU A 4 25.16 -40.96 -30.20
N LEU A 5 23.89 -41.27 -30.00
CA LEU A 5 22.82 -40.27 -29.92
C LEU A 5 22.08 -40.50 -28.61
N LEU A 6 22.67 -39.95 -27.55
CA LEU A 6 22.03 -39.75 -26.26
C LEU A 6 21.10 -38.54 -26.34
N GLY A 7 19.87 -38.73 -25.85
CA GLY A 7 19.13 -37.79 -24.99
C GLY A 7 19.04 -36.32 -25.40
N THR A 8 17.96 -35.94 -26.07
CA THR A 8 17.42 -34.58 -26.01
C THR A 8 16.59 -34.44 -24.72
N ALA A 9 17.26 -34.09 -23.62
CA ALA A 9 16.60 -33.61 -22.41
C ALA A 9 16.14 -32.17 -22.64
N SER A 10 14.83 -31.96 -22.77
CA SER A 10 14.20 -30.64 -22.80
C SER A 10 14.41 -29.94 -21.46
N ALA A 11 15.38 -29.03 -21.40
CA ALA A 11 15.55 -28.13 -20.27
C ALA A 11 14.39 -27.11 -20.27
N PHE A 12 13.35 -27.41 -19.49
CA PHE A 12 12.39 -26.40 -19.04
C PHE A 12 13.17 -25.39 -18.18
N MET A 13 13.53 -24.25 -18.77
CA MET A 13 13.98 -23.11 -17.99
C MET A 13 12.78 -22.63 -17.18
N LEU A 14 12.71 -23.03 -15.90
CA LEU A 14 11.97 -22.28 -14.90
C LEU A 14 12.69 -20.93 -14.76
N SER A 15 12.37 -19.99 -15.64
CA SER A 15 12.47 -18.58 -15.30
C SER A 15 11.52 -18.38 -14.13
N GLY A 16 12.06 -18.51 -12.92
CA GLY A 16 11.37 -18.14 -11.69
C GLY A 16 10.94 -16.70 -11.84
N MET A 17 9.68 -16.51 -12.20
CA MET A 17 9.02 -15.23 -12.04
C MET A 17 8.99 -15.04 -10.52
N ALA A 18 9.96 -14.29 -10.01
CA ALA A 18 9.86 -13.75 -8.67
C ALA A 18 8.60 -12.87 -8.71
N ALA A 19 7.46 -13.46 -8.35
CA ALA A 19 6.31 -12.68 -7.98
C ALA A 19 6.77 -11.90 -6.76
N SER A 20 7.16 -10.64 -6.97
CA SER A 20 7.32 -9.71 -5.86
C SER A 20 5.99 -9.70 -5.14
N ALA A 21 5.97 -10.16 -3.89
CA ALA A 21 4.78 -10.03 -3.08
C ALA A 21 4.43 -8.54 -3.04
N GLN A 22 3.21 -8.20 -3.45
CA GLN A 22 2.71 -6.83 -3.33
C GLN A 22 2.82 -6.43 -1.86
N THR A 23 3.53 -5.34 -1.59
CA THR A 23 3.65 -4.83 -0.22
C THR A 23 2.41 -4.01 0.08
N THR A 24 1.74 -4.26 1.19
CA THR A 24 0.61 -3.44 1.65
C THR A 24 0.99 -2.71 2.92
N ILE A 25 0.71 -1.42 2.97
CA ILE A 25 0.84 -0.57 4.17
C ILE A 25 -0.56 -0.34 4.72
N GLU A 26 -0.80 -0.72 5.98
CA GLU A 26 -2.02 -0.42 6.70
C GLU A 26 -1.95 0.98 7.31
N LEU A 27 -2.61 1.94 6.68
CA LEU A 27 -2.66 3.34 7.14
C LEU A 27 -4.00 3.62 7.84
N GLN A 28 -3.94 3.96 9.14
CA GLN A 28 -5.09 4.56 9.83
C GLN A 28 -5.02 6.08 9.82
N ARG A 29 -6.10 6.75 9.45
CA ARG A 29 -6.18 8.22 9.47
C ARG A 29 -7.49 8.77 10.01
N PHE A 30 -7.44 10.01 10.49
CA PHE A 30 -8.61 10.80 10.89
C PHE A 30 -9.17 11.65 9.74
N PHE A 31 -10.28 12.36 9.99
CA PHE A 31 -10.85 13.43 9.16
C PHE A 31 -11.53 13.03 7.82
N GLY A 32 -11.91 11.77 7.65
CA GLY A 32 -12.75 11.34 6.52
C GLY A 32 -11.98 10.71 5.35
N ALA A 33 -12.69 10.45 4.25
CA ALA A 33 -12.12 9.81 3.05
C ALA A 33 -11.86 10.80 1.90
N CYS A 34 -12.66 11.86 1.76
CA CYS A 34 -12.55 12.92 0.74
C CYS A 34 -12.35 12.48 -0.72
N ASP A 35 -12.66 11.23 -1.05
CA ASP A 35 -12.46 10.62 -2.37
C ASP A 35 -13.19 11.39 -3.49
N ALA A 36 -14.35 11.98 -3.17
CA ALA A 36 -15.15 12.72 -4.13
C ALA A 36 -14.44 13.96 -4.72
N GLU A 37 -13.50 14.55 -3.96
CA GLU A 37 -12.77 15.76 -4.37
C GLU A 37 -11.29 15.45 -4.68
N TYR A 38 -10.68 14.53 -3.95
CA TYR A 38 -9.24 14.27 -4.00
C TYR A 38 -8.84 12.85 -4.43
N GLY A 39 -9.79 11.97 -4.74
CA GLY A 39 -9.53 10.54 -4.99
C GLY A 39 -8.48 10.26 -6.07
N ASP A 40 -8.37 11.11 -7.08
CA ASP A 40 -7.39 10.98 -8.17
C ASP A 40 -6.29 12.06 -8.14
N VAL A 41 -6.26 12.91 -7.11
CA VAL A 41 -5.30 14.03 -7.04
C VAL A 41 -3.95 13.53 -6.58
N THR A 42 -2.90 13.75 -7.38
CA THR A 42 -1.50 13.43 -7.00
C THR A 42 -0.65 14.68 -6.78
N ASP A 43 -1.13 15.87 -7.16
CA ASP A 43 -0.46 17.12 -6.85
C ASP A 43 -0.85 17.58 -5.43
N VAL A 44 0.01 17.27 -4.47
CA VAL A 44 -0.18 17.62 -3.06
C VAL A 44 -0.31 19.14 -2.87
N SER A 45 0.30 19.96 -3.73
CA SER A 45 0.24 21.42 -3.59
C SER A 45 -1.14 22.00 -3.93
N ALA A 46 -1.97 21.25 -4.66
CA ALA A 46 -3.34 21.62 -5.00
C ALA A 46 -4.36 21.20 -3.92
N ALA A 47 -3.96 20.40 -2.94
CA ALA A 47 -4.85 19.87 -1.91
C ALA A 47 -5.02 20.84 -0.72
N VAL A 48 -6.25 20.93 -0.20
CA VAL A 48 -6.59 21.82 0.92
C VAL A 48 -7.23 21.04 2.06
N GLY A 49 -6.86 21.40 3.29
CA GLY A 49 -7.33 20.74 4.51
C GLY A 49 -6.69 19.38 4.72
N GLU A 50 -6.74 18.86 5.95
CA GLU A 50 -6.02 17.65 6.33
C GLU A 50 -6.43 16.43 5.50
N CYS A 51 -7.74 16.23 5.33
CA CYS A 51 -8.28 15.10 4.56
C CYS A 51 -7.84 15.12 3.09
N GLY A 52 -7.85 16.29 2.44
CA GLY A 52 -7.37 16.43 1.07
C GLY A 52 -5.86 16.22 0.95
N ILE A 53 -5.08 16.82 1.86
CA ILE A 53 -3.62 16.72 1.86
C ILE A 53 -3.16 15.27 2.06
N ILE A 54 -3.73 14.54 3.04
CA ILE A 54 -3.37 13.13 3.27
C ILE A 54 -3.75 12.27 2.06
N THR A 55 -4.93 12.49 1.47
CA THR A 55 -5.37 11.75 0.28
C THR A 55 -4.41 11.96 -0.89
N ALA A 56 -4.06 13.22 -1.17
CA ALA A 56 -3.12 13.53 -2.24
C ALA A 56 -1.71 12.96 -1.98
N LEU A 57 -1.26 12.94 -0.72
CA LEU A 57 0.00 12.31 -0.33
C LEU A 57 0.02 10.79 -0.57
N VAL A 58 -1.07 10.09 -0.21
CA VAL A 58 -1.21 8.65 -0.45
C VAL A 58 -1.20 8.36 -1.95
N ASN A 59 -2.04 9.07 -2.72
CA ASN A 59 -2.11 8.91 -4.17
C ASN A 59 -0.76 9.17 -4.85
N ALA A 60 -0.07 10.24 -4.45
CA ALA A 60 1.26 10.56 -4.97
C ALA A 60 2.30 9.50 -4.60
N PHE A 61 2.19 8.89 -3.41
CA PHE A 61 3.07 7.83 -2.97
C PHE A 61 2.86 6.55 -3.80
N GLU A 62 1.62 6.09 -3.96
CA GLU A 62 1.31 4.89 -4.76
C GLU A 62 1.68 5.07 -6.24
N ALA A 63 1.47 6.27 -6.79
CA ALA A 63 1.90 6.60 -8.16
C ALA A 63 3.43 6.50 -8.34
N GLN A 64 4.21 6.74 -7.29
CA GLN A 64 5.68 6.64 -7.31
C GLN A 64 6.19 5.22 -6.97
N ASN A 65 5.36 4.38 -6.36
CA ASN A 65 5.72 3.05 -5.85
C ASN A 65 4.65 2.02 -6.27
N PRO A 66 4.61 1.61 -7.56
CA PRO A 66 3.53 0.78 -8.10
C PRO A 66 3.46 -0.65 -7.53
N ASP A 67 4.50 -1.09 -6.82
CA ASP A 67 4.59 -2.37 -6.11
C ASP A 67 4.14 -2.30 -4.64
N ILE A 68 3.71 -1.12 -4.19
CA ILE A 68 3.21 -0.87 -2.84
C ILE A 68 1.77 -0.36 -2.90
N ASP A 69 0.88 -1.00 -2.16
CA ASP A 69 -0.53 -0.62 -1.95
C ASP A 69 -0.68 0.00 -0.56
N VAL A 70 -1.49 1.05 -0.42
CA VAL A 70 -1.80 1.69 0.86
C VAL A 70 -3.26 1.44 1.20
N ASN A 71 -3.51 0.48 2.10
CA ASN A 71 -4.85 0.21 2.59
C ASN A 71 -5.23 1.23 3.67
N VAL A 72 -6.16 2.13 3.35
CA VAL A 72 -6.56 3.23 4.23
C VAL A 72 -7.78 2.87 5.07
N THR A 73 -7.61 2.90 6.39
CA THR A 73 -8.71 2.88 7.35
C THR A 73 -8.97 4.29 7.87
N THR A 74 -10.05 4.91 7.41
CA THR A 74 -10.54 6.17 8.00
C THR A 74 -11.30 5.88 9.30
N VAL A 75 -10.95 6.60 10.36
CA VAL A 75 -11.67 6.56 11.64
C VAL A 75 -12.22 7.95 11.99
N GLU A 76 -13.37 7.96 12.67
CA GLU A 76 -14.00 9.21 13.11
C GLU A 76 -13.16 9.89 14.20
N TRP A 77 -13.06 11.21 14.15
CA TRP A 77 -12.30 11.97 15.14
C TRP A 77 -12.95 11.85 16.54
N PRO A 78 -12.18 11.58 17.62
CA PRO A 78 -10.72 11.52 17.69
C PRO A 78 -10.10 10.11 17.52
N GLY A 79 -10.90 9.06 17.35
CA GLY A 79 -10.48 7.67 17.04
C GLY A 79 -9.47 6.99 17.98
N TYR A 80 -9.02 7.64 19.05
CA TYR A 80 -7.97 7.11 19.94
C TYR A 80 -8.39 5.88 20.75
N ASP A 81 -9.67 5.74 21.10
CA ASP A 81 -10.15 4.53 21.78
C ASP A 81 -10.03 3.30 20.88
N GLN A 82 -10.31 3.46 19.58
CA GLN A 82 -10.12 2.40 18.59
C GLN A 82 -8.63 2.09 18.41
N LEU A 83 -7.77 3.11 18.27
CA LEU A 83 -6.32 2.92 18.18
C LEU A 83 -5.76 2.21 19.43
N ASN A 84 -6.19 2.62 20.63
CA ASN A 84 -5.79 2.00 21.89
C ASN A 84 -6.19 0.51 21.95
N ALA A 85 -7.42 0.19 21.52
CA ALA A 85 -7.88 -1.19 21.45
C ALA A 85 -7.07 -2.03 20.43
N GLN A 86 -6.73 -1.45 19.28
CA GLN A 86 -5.89 -2.09 18.26
C GLN A 86 -4.47 -2.33 18.77
N LEU A 87 -3.86 -1.35 19.44
CA LEU A 87 -2.55 -1.51 20.08
C LEU A 87 -2.57 -2.59 21.15
N ALA A 88 -3.58 -2.59 22.04
CA ALA A 88 -3.71 -3.57 23.11
C ALA A 88 -3.94 -5.00 22.58
N SER A 89 -4.64 -5.14 21.46
CA SER A 89 -4.92 -6.43 20.80
C SER A 89 -3.81 -6.91 19.85
N ARG A 90 -2.72 -6.14 19.69
CA ARG A 90 -1.63 -6.41 18.72
C ARG A 90 -2.10 -6.42 17.27
N ALA A 91 -3.08 -5.57 16.96
CA ALA A 91 -3.63 -5.36 15.62
C ALA A 91 -3.49 -3.88 15.21
N ALA A 92 -2.35 -3.27 15.54
CA ALA A 92 -2.05 -1.88 15.22
C ALA A 92 -1.83 -1.70 13.71
N PRO A 93 -2.22 -0.56 13.13
CA PRO A 93 -1.82 -0.20 11.76
C PRO A 93 -0.30 0.00 11.67
N ASP A 94 0.25 -0.07 10.46
CA ASP A 94 1.67 0.19 10.22
C ASP A 94 1.99 1.68 10.40
N VAL A 95 1.07 2.54 9.96
CA VAL A 95 1.18 4.00 10.04
C VAL A 95 -0.14 4.56 10.56
N VAL A 96 -0.06 5.53 11.47
CA VAL A 96 -1.24 6.24 11.98
C VAL A 96 -0.99 7.74 12.01
N SER A 97 -1.94 8.53 11.51
CA SER A 97 -1.94 9.98 11.75
C SER A 97 -2.24 10.23 13.23
N MET A 98 -1.50 11.11 13.88
CA MET A 98 -1.76 11.51 15.26
C MET A 98 -1.83 13.02 15.37
N HIS A 99 -2.74 13.52 16.20
CA HIS A 99 -2.83 14.94 16.51
C HIS A 99 -2.39 15.16 17.96
N TYR A 100 -1.43 16.06 18.15
CA TYR A 100 -0.91 16.45 19.46
C TYR A 100 -1.83 17.45 20.17
#